data_AF-A0A9W5LLP4-F1
#
_entry.id   AF-A0A9W5LLP4-F1
#
_cell.length_a   1.000
_cell.length_b   1.000
_cell.length_c   1.000
_cell.angle_alpha   90.00
_cell.angle_beta   90.00
_cell.angle_gamma   90.00
#
_symmetry.space_group_name_H-M   'P 1'
#
loop_
_entity.id
_entity.type
_entity.pdbx_description
1 polymer ?
#
loop_
_entity_poly.entity_id
_entity_poly.type
_entity_poly.pdbx_seq_one_letter_code
_entity_poly.pdbx_strand_id
1 'polypeptide(L)'
;MKVFIILGAINALLAVGLGAFGAHGLEGKIPDKYLQVWHTGVQYHMYHALGLFVVAFLADKLSGIGSVTTAGWLMFAGIVLFSGSLYILSVTQISILGAITPLGGVAFIISWIMIVVAAVKYL
;
A
#
# COMPACT_ATOMS: atom_id res chain seq x y z
N MET A 1 5.34 -11.90 -12.51
CA MET A 1 6.35 -12.30 -11.49
C MET A 1 5.72 -12.80 -10.19
N LYS A 2 6.07 -14.01 -9.73
CA LYS A 2 5.47 -14.67 -8.55
C LYS A 2 5.55 -13.85 -7.25
N VAL A 3 6.67 -13.14 -7.02
CA VAL A 3 6.89 -12.35 -5.80
C VAL A 3 5.80 -11.31 -5.56
N PHE A 4 5.37 -10.58 -6.59
CA PHE A 4 4.35 -9.54 -6.43
C PHE A 4 2.93 -10.11 -6.27
N ILE A 5 2.66 -11.31 -6.79
CA ILE A 5 1.42 -12.03 -6.48
C ILE A 5 1.38 -12.39 -5.00
N ILE A 6 2.49 -12.96 -4.48
CA ILE A 6 2.59 -13.36 -3.06
C ILE A 6 2.45 -12.13 -2.16
N LEU A 7 3.18 -11.05 -2.46
CA LEU A 7 3.09 -9.80 -1.70
C LEU A 7 1.69 -9.19 -1.80
N GLY A 8 1.09 -9.13 -2.99
CA GLY A 8 -0.28 -8.64 -3.17
C GLY A 8 -1.29 -9.42 -2.33
N ALA A 9 -1.20 -10.75 -2.32
CA ALA A 9 -2.10 -11.62 -1.55
C ALA A 9 -1.92 -11.46 -0.04
N ILE A 10 -0.66 -11.42 0.45
CA ILE A 10 -0.37 -11.19 1.87
C ILE A 10 -0.90 -9.82 2.30
N ASN A 11 -0.63 -8.76 1.53
CA ASN A 11 -1.08 -7.42 1.89
C ASN A 11 -2.61 -7.26 1.79
N ALA A 12 -3.27 -7.89 0.82
CA ALA A 12 -4.73 -7.92 0.75
C ALA A 12 -5.34 -8.64 1.96
N LEU A 13 -4.78 -9.80 2.35
CA LEU A 13 -5.17 -10.52 3.57
C LEU A 13 -5.01 -9.63 4.81
N LEU A 14 -3.85 -8.98 4.95
CA LEU A 14 -3.58 -8.09 6.08
C LEU A 14 -4.52 -6.89 6.09
N ALA A 15 -4.79 -6.26 4.94
CA ALA A 15 -5.71 -5.15 4.84
C ALA A 15 -7.15 -5.54 5.25
N VAL A 16 -7.63 -6.73 4.87
CA VAL A 16 -8.91 -7.25 5.36
C VAL A 16 -8.90 -7.44 6.87
N GLY A 17 -7.87 -8.12 7.41
CA GLY A 17 -7.75 -8.36 8.85
C GLY A 17 -7.67 -7.08 9.67
N LEU A 18 -6.86 -6.11 9.23
CA LEU A 18 -6.71 -4.80 9.87
C LEU A 18 -7.97 -3.95 9.72
N GLY A 19 -8.70 -4.07 8.60
CA GLY A 19 -10.01 -3.45 8.42
C GLY A 19 -11.02 -3.94 9.44
N ALA A 20 -11.14 -5.27 9.58
CA ALA A 20 -12.01 -5.88 10.59
C ALA A 20 -11.60 -5.50 12.01
N PHE A 21 -10.30 -5.48 12.30
CA PHE A 21 -9.76 -5.05 13.59
C PHE A 21 -10.05 -3.56 13.88
N GLY A 22 -10.00 -2.68 12.89
CA GLY A 22 -10.40 -1.29 13.06
C GLY A 22 -11.86 -1.17 13.47
N ALA A 23 -12.75 -1.82 12.70
CA ALA A 23 -14.19 -1.74 12.91
C ALA A 23 -14.68 -2.40 14.21
N HIS A 24 -14.07 -3.51 14.65
CA HIS A 24 -14.58 -4.25 15.81
C HIS A 24 -13.64 -4.19 17.02
N GLY A 25 -12.34 -4.02 16.76
CA GLY A 25 -11.29 -4.07 17.78
C GLY A 25 -10.92 -2.71 18.36
N LEU A 26 -10.98 -1.65 17.56
CA LEU A 26 -10.57 -0.29 17.93
C LEU A 26 -11.71 0.70 18.14
N GLU A 27 -12.88 0.47 17.52
CA GLU A 27 -14.06 1.33 17.69
C GLU A 27 -14.42 1.49 19.17
N GLY A 28 -14.65 2.73 19.61
CA GLY A 28 -14.90 3.09 21.01
C GLY A 28 -13.70 2.98 21.96
N LYS A 29 -12.53 2.48 21.50
CA LYS A 29 -11.30 2.37 22.31
C LYS A 29 -10.25 3.44 22.01
N ILE A 30 -10.29 4.02 20.83
CA ILE A 30 -9.45 5.16 20.43
C ILE A 30 -10.33 6.34 19.97
N PRO A 31 -9.84 7.59 20.04
CA PRO A 31 -10.60 8.73 19.56
C PRO A 31 -10.96 8.61 18.07
N ASP A 32 -12.17 9.04 17.68
CA ASP A 32 -12.71 8.90 16.32
C ASP A 32 -11.77 9.44 15.24
N LYS A 33 -11.08 10.55 15.52
CA LYS A 33 -10.05 11.10 14.62
C LYS A 33 -9.00 10.05 14.24
N TYR A 34 -8.49 9.29 15.21
CA TYR A 34 -7.46 8.28 14.97
C TYR A 34 -8.03 6.98 14.39
N LEU A 35 -9.29 6.68 14.65
CA LEU A 35 -10.01 5.60 13.95
C LEU A 35 -10.15 5.91 12.45
N GLN A 36 -10.47 7.15 12.08
CA GLN A 36 -10.49 7.58 10.68
C GLN A 36 -9.11 7.51 10.02
N VAL A 37 -8.04 7.83 10.76
CA VAL A 37 -6.66 7.64 10.29
C VAL A 37 -6.37 6.16 10.02
N TRP A 38 -6.85 5.26 10.89
CA TRP A 38 -6.68 3.82 10.70
C TRP A 38 -7.38 3.34 9.43
N HIS A 39 -8.64 3.75 9.23
CA HIS A 39 -9.41 3.42 8.04
C HIS A 39 -8.78 3.96 6.75
N THR A 40 -8.20 5.15 6.79
CA THR A 40 -7.41 5.69 5.67
C THR A 40 -6.21 4.78 5.36
N GLY A 41 -5.48 4.33 6.39
CA GLY A 41 -4.39 3.37 6.25
C GLY A 41 -4.84 2.06 5.60
N VAL A 42 -5.96 1.48 6.05
CA VAL A 42 -6.57 0.25 5.50
C VAL A 42 -6.97 0.43 4.03
N GLN A 43 -7.63 1.55 3.70
CA GLN A 43 -8.08 1.81 2.33
C GLN A 43 -6.89 1.88 1.36
N TYR A 44 -5.86 2.65 1.70
CA TYR A 44 -4.66 2.76 0.88
C TYR A 44 -3.90 1.43 0.81
N HIS A 45 -3.84 0.67 1.92
CA HIS A 45 -3.21 -0.66 1.94
C HIS A 45 -3.89 -1.59 0.91
N MET A 46 -5.22 -1.66 0.93
CA MET A 46 -5.96 -2.53 0.01
C MET A 46 -5.76 -2.12 -1.45
N TYR A 47 -5.89 -0.84 -1.79
CA TYR A 47 -5.72 -0.40 -3.19
C TYR A 47 -4.33 -0.70 -3.73
N HIS A 48 -3.28 -0.50 -2.94
CA HIS A 48 -1.92 -0.73 -3.40
C HIS A 48 -1.52 -2.21 -3.34
N ALA A 49 -2.16 -3.01 -2.48
CA ALA A 49 -2.10 -4.47 -2.55
C ALA A 49 -2.69 -5.00 -3.88
N LEU A 50 -3.83 -4.43 -4.32
CA LEU A 50 -4.37 -4.72 -5.65
C LEU A 50 -3.44 -4.22 -6.76
N GLY A 51 -2.80 -3.07 -6.57
CA GLY A 51 -1.74 -2.56 -7.43
C GLY A 51 -0.56 -3.53 -7.61
N LEU A 52 -0.18 -4.29 -6.57
CA LEU A 52 0.85 -5.32 -6.67
C LEU A 52 0.45 -6.46 -7.62
N PHE A 53 -0.83 -6.85 -7.67
CA PHE A 53 -1.31 -7.81 -8.68
C PHE A 53 -1.22 -7.23 -10.09
N VAL A 54 -1.59 -5.96 -10.28
CA VAL A 54 -1.43 -5.28 -11.58
C VAL A 54 0.03 -5.30 -12.03
N VAL A 55 0.97 -4.96 -11.14
CA VAL A 55 2.41 -5.04 -11.42
C VAL A 55 2.82 -6.49 -11.75
N ALA A 56 2.32 -7.47 -11.01
CA ALA A 56 2.67 -8.87 -11.21
C ALA A 56 2.31 -9.37 -12.62
N PHE A 57 1.12 -9.02 -13.10
CA PHE A 57 0.63 -9.37 -14.44
C PHE A 57 1.34 -8.58 -15.54
N LEU A 58 1.59 -7.28 -15.33
CA LEU A 58 2.36 -6.47 -16.27
C LEU A 58 3.80 -6.97 -16.41
N ALA A 59 4.45 -7.32 -15.30
CA ALA A 59 5.82 -7.84 -15.30
C ALA A 59 5.93 -9.20 -16.01
N ASP A 60 4.84 -9.96 -16.07
CA ASP A 60 4.78 -11.22 -16.82
C ASP A 60 4.70 -10.97 -18.33
N LYS A 61 3.85 -10.01 -18.75
CA LYS A 61 3.68 -9.62 -20.15
C LYS A 61 4.87 -8.85 -20.72
N LEU A 62 5.53 -8.05 -19.89
CA LEU A 62 6.64 -7.16 -20.27
C LEU A 62 7.99 -7.69 -19.78
N SER A 63 8.22 -9.00 -19.91
CA SER A 63 9.43 -9.66 -19.42
C SER A 63 10.70 -8.96 -19.92
N GLY A 64 11.60 -8.58 -19.02
CA GLY A 64 12.86 -7.90 -19.32
C GLY A 64 12.87 -6.38 -19.10
N ILE A 65 11.73 -5.77 -18.77
CA ILE A 65 11.64 -4.33 -18.48
C ILE A 65 11.78 -4.07 -16.98
N GLY A 66 12.97 -3.64 -16.55
CA GLY A 66 13.28 -3.39 -15.13
C GLY A 66 12.36 -2.38 -14.44
N SER A 67 11.78 -1.42 -15.18
CA SER A 67 10.92 -0.38 -14.60
C SER A 67 9.65 -0.93 -13.94
N VAL A 68 9.06 -2.01 -14.48
CA VAL A 68 7.85 -2.63 -13.89
C VAL A 68 8.18 -3.30 -12.55
N THR A 69 9.37 -3.90 -12.43
CA THR A 69 9.84 -4.49 -11.17
C THR A 69 10.07 -3.42 -10.11
N THR A 70 10.71 -2.30 -10.49
CA THR A 70 10.91 -1.17 -9.58
C THR A 70 9.58 -0.57 -9.12
N ALA A 71 8.58 -0.46 -10.00
CA ALA A 71 7.24 -0.03 -9.61
C ALA A 71 6.63 -0.92 -8.52
N GLY A 72 6.75 -2.25 -8.64
CA GLY A 72 6.29 -3.19 -7.62
C GLY A 72 6.93 -3.00 -6.25
N TRP A 73 8.25 -2.76 -6.21
CA TRP A 73 8.95 -2.50 -4.96
C TRP A 73 8.59 -1.14 -4.35
N LEU A 74 8.42 -0.11 -5.17
CA LEU A 74 7.91 1.19 -4.71
C LEU A 74 6.49 1.08 -4.17
N MET A 75 5.64 0.29 -4.82
CA MET A 75 4.29 -0.01 -4.35
C MET A 75 4.32 -0.67 -2.97
N PHE A 76 5.14 -1.71 -2.80
CA PHE A 76 5.26 -2.41 -1.53
C PHE A 76 5.87 -1.52 -0.43
N ALA A 77 6.94 -0.79 -0.74
CA ALA A 77 7.53 0.19 0.19
C ALA A 77 6.51 1.27 0.59
N GLY A 78 5.69 1.73 -0.36
CA GLY A 78 4.60 2.65 -0.11
C GLY A 78 3.58 2.08 0.88
N ILE A 79 3.19 0.80 0.78
CA ILE A 79 2.28 0.17 1.76
C ILE A 79 2.88 0.22 3.16
N VAL A 80 4.15 -0.17 3.30
CA VAL A 80 4.84 -0.21 4.59
C VAL A 80 4.96 1.20 5.19
N LEU A 81 5.40 2.18 4.40
CA LEU A 81 5.64 3.53 4.89
C LEU A 81 4.35 4.32 5.08
N PHE A 82 3.39 4.25 4.16
CA PHE A 82 2.13 4.98 4.24
C PHE A 82 1.19 4.32 5.23
N SER A 83 0.70 3.12 4.93
CA SER A 83 -0.31 2.45 5.74
C SER A 83 0.25 2.00 7.09
N GLY A 84 1.47 1.45 7.11
CA GLY A 84 2.11 1.05 8.36
C GLY A 84 2.29 2.20 9.35
N SER A 85 2.73 3.38 8.89
CA SER A 85 2.86 4.56 9.77
C SER A 85 1.52 5.06 10.28
N LEU A 86 0.46 5.02 9.46
CA LEU A 86 -0.89 5.39 9.89
C LEU A 86 -1.44 4.42 10.96
N TYR A 87 -1.19 3.11 10.84
CA TYR A 87 -1.61 2.15 11.87
C TYR A 87 -0.94 2.43 13.21
N ILE A 88 0.37 2.67 13.21
CA ILE A 88 1.12 2.97 14.43
C ILE A 88 0.67 4.32 14.99
N LEU A 89 0.51 5.34 14.14
CA LEU A 89 -0.01 6.66 14.53
C LEU A 89 -1.40 6.54 15.19
N SER A 90 -2.31 5.73 14.64
CA SER A 90 -3.66 5.58 15.18
C SER A 90 -3.70 5.01 16.59
N VAL A 91 -2.85 4.01 16.90
CA VAL A 91 -2.85 3.35 18.21
C VAL A 91 -1.95 4.05 19.24
N THR A 92 -0.84 4.65 18.79
CA THR A 92 0.12 5.32 19.69
C THR A 92 -0.15 6.81 19.85
N GLN A 93 -0.87 7.42 18.92
CA GLN A 93 -1.15 8.87 18.85
C GLN A 93 0.11 9.74 18.75
N ILE A 94 1.27 9.15 18.41
CA ILE A 94 2.54 9.86 18.25
C ILE A 94 2.53 10.57 16.89
N SER A 95 2.22 11.86 16.90
CA SER A 95 2.00 12.68 15.70
C SER A 95 3.20 12.75 14.73
N ILE A 96 4.43 12.64 15.23
CA ILE A 96 5.64 12.68 14.37
C ILE A 96 5.69 11.53 13.36
N LEU A 97 5.02 10.40 13.66
CA LEU A 97 4.91 9.28 12.73
C LEU A 97 4.13 9.64 11.46
N GLY A 98 3.24 10.63 11.54
CA GLY A 98 2.54 11.18 10.38
C GLY A 98 3.48 11.82 9.35
N ALA A 99 4.70 12.20 9.72
CA ALA A 99 5.71 12.73 8.79
C ALA A 99 6.33 11.63 7.89
N ILE A 100 6.16 10.34 8.23
CA ILE A 100 6.62 9.22 7.41
C ILE A 100 5.62 8.94 6.27
N THR A 101 4.32 9.16 6.52
CA THR A 101 3.24 8.88 5.57
C THR A 101 3.46 9.53 4.18
N PRO A 102 3.88 10.81 4.05
CA PRO A 102 4.17 11.41 2.74
C PRO A 102 5.21 10.66 1.91
N LEU A 103 6.22 10.05 2.54
CA LEU A 103 7.25 9.29 1.82
C LEU A 103 6.65 8.07 1.13
N GLY A 104 5.73 7.38 1.81
CA GLY A 104 4.98 6.28 1.21
C GLY A 104 4.03 6.76 0.09
N GLY A 105 3.42 7.93 0.26
CA GLY A 105 2.57 8.54 -0.76
C GLY A 105 3.33 8.88 -2.04
N VAL A 106 4.54 9.44 -1.91
CA VAL A 106 5.44 9.67 -3.05
C VAL A 106 5.83 8.36 -3.73
N ALA A 107 6.14 7.31 -2.96
CA ALA A 107 6.45 6.01 -3.52
C ALA A 107 5.28 5.42 -4.33
N PHE A 108 4.04 5.56 -3.85
CA PHE A 108 2.84 5.18 -4.60
C PHE A 108 2.69 5.97 -5.90
N ILE A 109 2.83 7.29 -5.85
CA ILE A 109 2.73 8.16 -7.04
C ILE A 109 3.76 7.73 -8.10
N ILE A 110 5.02 7.57 -7.70
CA ILE A 110 6.09 7.15 -8.62
C ILE A 110 5.77 5.77 -9.20
N SER A 111 5.35 4.81 -8.37
CA SER A 111 4.96 3.47 -8.83
C SER A 111 3.87 3.52 -9.91
N TRP A 112 2.78 4.27 -9.68
CA TRP A 112 1.70 4.39 -10.66
C TRP A 112 2.14 5.10 -11.94
N ILE A 113 2.96 6.15 -11.84
CA ILE A 113 3.55 6.80 -13.03
C ILE A 113 4.38 5.79 -13.84
N MET A 114 5.19 4.95 -13.18
CA MET A 114 5.99 3.94 -13.85
C MET A 114 5.12 2.89 -14.55
N ILE A 115 4.00 2.50 -13.95
CA ILE A 115 3.00 1.62 -14.57
C ILE A 115 2.40 2.28 -15.83
N VAL A 116 2.00 3.55 -15.75
CA VAL A 116 1.48 4.32 -16.90
C VAL A 116 2.50 4.39 -18.03
N VAL A 117 3.76 4.74 -17.72
CA VAL A 117 4.83 4.83 -18.72
C VAL A 117 5.10 3.46 -19.36
N ALA A 118 5.12 2.39 -18.56
CA ALA A 118 5.32 1.04 -19.08
C ALA A 118 4.15 0.61 -20.00
N ALA A 119 2.92 0.93 -19.62
CA ALA A 119 1.75 0.64 -20.45
C ALA A 119 1.80 1.40 -21.77
N VAL A 120 2.02 2.71 -21.75
CA VAL A 120 2.06 3.54 -22.97
C VAL A 120 3.18 3.13 -23.93
N LYS A 121 4.33 2.69 -23.40
CA LYS A 121 5.50 2.40 -24.23
C LYS A 121 5.54 0.96 -24.76
N TYR A 122 4.91 0.01 -24.07
CA TYR A 122 5.14 -1.41 -24.31
C TYR A 122 3.87 -2.27 -24.43
N LEU A 123 2.68 -1.70 -24.26
CA LEU A 123 1.40 -2.36 -24.53
C LEU A 123 0.72 -1.75 -25.77
#